data_AF-A0A8C9CKL5-F1
#
_entry.id   AF-A0A8C9CKL5-F1
#
_cell.length_a   1.000
_cell.length_b   1.000
_cell.length_c   1.000
_cell.angle_alpha   90.00
_cell.angle_beta   90.00
_cell.angle_gamma   90.00
#
_symmetry.space_group_name_H-M   'P 1'
#
loop_
_entity.id
_entity.type
_entity.pdbx_description
1 polymer ?
#
loop_
_entity_poly.entity_id
_entity_poly.type
_entity_poly.pdbx_seq_one_letter_code
_entity_poly.pdbx_strand_id
1 'polypeptide(L)'
;MAPRRGKATGAASEAEAAAPRVSAPRVKGVPTEPRESPAVPEAARPSARRCGPARPSGSRREKSGPDPQEKRQVRARAARAEDRVEGPPARTEGVMPPAAPGPPLPRRASRREGTARSARERRPQPGPTEVPEPLVPVPSLGRGKEAPGSWKPRAVLEKLRLSRQEISEAAEVVNRLTDHLLRRLQSCESEFKGVAQLRTGSYYERVKISAPDEFDVMFKLEVPRIQLEEYYNSGAHYFVKFKRNPKGNPLGQFLEGEILSASKMLSKFRKIIKEEIKNIEDTDVMVERKRRGSPAVTLLVRKPKEISVDIILALESKSSWPASTKGGLPISNWLGAKVRNNLRRQPFYLVPKHAKEGSGFQEETWRLSFSHIEKEILKNHGQSKTCCEIDGVKCCRKECLKLMKYLLEQLKKKFGNRKELDKFCSYHVKTAFFHRLY
;
A
#
# COMPACT_ATOMS: atom_id res chain seq x y z
N MET A 1 43.43 -41.87 25.89
CA MET A 1 43.44 -42.82 24.75
C MET A 1 41.99 -43.18 24.40
N ALA A 2 41.74 -43.72 23.20
CA ALA A 2 40.49 -44.44 22.89
C ALA A 2 40.77 -45.95 22.88
N PRO A 3 39.73 -46.78 23.11
CA PRO A 3 39.21 -47.60 22.00
C PRO A 3 37.65 -47.53 21.94
N ARG A 4 36.89 -47.83 20.86
CA ARG A 4 36.89 -48.95 19.88
C ARG A 4 36.61 -50.30 20.58
N ARG A 5 35.78 -51.26 20.14
CA ARG A 5 34.79 -51.53 19.05
C ARG A 5 33.72 -52.48 19.71
N GLY A 6 32.56 -52.88 19.18
CA GLY A 6 31.93 -52.82 17.85
C GLY A 6 31.49 -54.24 17.37
N LYS A 7 30.43 -54.36 16.53
CA LYS A 7 29.84 -55.60 15.93
C LYS A 7 28.99 -56.51 16.86
N ALA A 8 28.03 -57.35 16.41
CA ALA A 8 27.20 -57.39 15.16
C ALA A 8 26.10 -58.51 15.18
N THR A 9 25.15 -58.44 14.21
CA THR A 9 24.43 -59.54 13.49
C THR A 9 23.34 -60.43 14.17
N GLY A 10 22.33 -60.83 13.36
CA GLY A 10 21.18 -61.73 13.66
C GLY A 10 19.86 -60.95 13.90
N ALA A 11 18.72 -61.10 13.22
CA ALA A 11 18.04 -62.17 12.45
C ALA A 11 17.47 -63.32 13.33
N ALA A 12 16.20 -63.76 13.24
CA ALA A 12 15.02 -63.31 12.44
C ALA A 12 13.85 -62.85 13.37
N SER A 13 12.52 -63.00 13.19
CA SER A 13 11.60 -63.75 12.30
C SER A 13 10.25 -63.01 12.11
N GLU A 14 9.27 -63.61 11.41
CA GLU A 14 7.90 -63.09 11.19
C GLU A 14 6.89 -63.48 12.30
N ALA A 15 5.84 -62.67 12.54
CA ALA A 15 4.41 -63.11 12.63
C ALA A 15 3.41 -61.97 12.99
N GLU A 16 2.36 -61.88 12.17
CA GLU A 16 0.95 -61.42 12.37
C GLU A 16 0.42 -60.36 13.37
N ALA A 17 -0.64 -59.70 12.88
CA ALA A 17 -1.91 -59.29 13.53
C ALA A 17 -1.94 -58.41 14.81
N ALA A 18 -2.46 -57.18 14.68
CA ALA A 18 -3.88 -56.87 15.00
C ALA A 18 -4.19 -55.35 14.90
N ALA A 19 -5.42 -54.99 14.46
CA ALA A 19 -5.93 -53.62 14.50
C ALA A 19 -7.40 -53.60 15.01
N PRO A 20 -7.81 -52.63 15.87
CA PRO A 20 -9.12 -52.64 16.51
C PRO A 20 -10.26 -52.07 15.66
N ARG A 21 -11.51 -52.47 15.99
CA ARG A 21 -12.77 -52.03 15.36
C ARG A 21 -13.61 -51.14 16.28
N VAL A 22 -14.24 -50.08 15.74
CA VAL A 22 -15.61 -49.59 16.03
C VAL A 22 -16.06 -48.86 14.74
N SER A 23 -16.92 -49.40 13.87
CA SER A 23 -18.37 -49.69 13.96
C SER A 23 -19.27 -48.45 13.80
N ALA A 24 -20.08 -48.45 12.73
CA ALA A 24 -21.18 -47.51 12.47
C ALA A 24 -22.39 -48.26 11.85
N PRO A 25 -23.64 -47.77 11.99
CA PRO A 25 -24.83 -48.50 11.50
C PRO A 25 -25.01 -48.46 9.97
N ARG A 26 -25.65 -49.49 9.42
CA ARG A 26 -26.03 -49.63 8.00
C ARG A 26 -27.54 -49.56 7.80
N VAL A 27 -27.96 -49.20 6.58
CA VAL A 27 -29.23 -49.67 5.96
C VAL A 27 -28.89 -50.33 4.61
N LYS A 28 -29.75 -51.25 4.13
CA LYS A 28 -29.61 -52.06 2.90
C LYS A 28 -30.34 -51.37 1.72
N GLY A 29 -30.11 -51.64 0.43
CA GLY A 29 -29.08 -52.44 -0.25
C GLY A 29 -29.52 -52.89 -1.68
N VAL A 30 -28.59 -52.82 -2.66
CA VAL A 30 -28.19 -53.83 -3.70
C VAL A 30 -29.28 -54.74 -4.32
N PRO A 31 -29.31 -55.04 -5.66
CA PRO A 31 -28.25 -54.97 -6.70
C PRO A 31 -28.62 -53.97 -7.86
N THR A 32 -28.32 -54.07 -9.17
CA THR A 32 -27.76 -55.10 -10.10
C THR A 32 -27.17 -54.46 -11.38
N GLU A 33 -26.51 -55.26 -12.24
CA GLU A 33 -26.03 -54.98 -13.62
C GLU A 33 -26.36 -56.24 -14.52
N PRO A 34 -26.03 -56.40 -15.85
CA PRO A 34 -24.96 -55.73 -16.60
C PRO A 34 -25.16 -55.39 -18.12
N ARG A 35 -24.14 -54.71 -18.66
CA ARG A 35 -23.49 -54.84 -20.00
C ARG A 35 -24.10 -54.36 -21.34
N GLU A 36 -23.14 -53.83 -22.12
CA GLU A 36 -22.96 -53.86 -23.59
C GLU A 36 -23.62 -52.83 -24.51
N SER A 37 -22.97 -52.62 -25.66
CA SER A 37 -23.16 -51.52 -26.61
C SER A 37 -23.47 -52.06 -28.01
N PRO A 38 -24.06 -51.23 -28.89
CA PRO A 38 -23.45 -51.07 -30.21
C PRO A 38 -23.31 -49.59 -30.64
N ALA A 39 -22.92 -49.36 -31.89
CA ALA A 39 -22.29 -48.13 -32.37
C ALA A 39 -23.24 -47.10 -33.04
N VAL A 40 -22.62 -45.99 -33.47
CA VAL A 40 -23.20 -44.78 -34.12
C VAL A 40 -23.93 -45.08 -35.44
N PRO A 41 -24.82 -44.18 -35.90
CA PRO A 41 -24.40 -43.34 -37.03
C PRO A 41 -24.62 -41.82 -36.87
N GLU A 42 -24.08 -41.08 -37.84
CA GLU A 42 -23.76 -39.64 -37.85
C GLU A 42 -24.92 -38.70 -38.28
N ALA A 43 -25.03 -37.51 -37.66
CA ALA A 43 -25.41 -36.23 -38.33
C ALA A 43 -25.46 -35.00 -37.37
N ALA A 44 -25.45 -33.81 -37.98
CA ALA A 44 -25.94 -32.50 -37.49
C ALA A 44 -25.29 -31.85 -36.22
N ARG A 45 -24.47 -30.81 -36.44
CA ARG A 45 -24.03 -29.83 -35.42
C ARG A 45 -24.91 -28.57 -35.42
N PRO A 46 -25.33 -28.02 -34.27
CA PRO A 46 -25.81 -26.64 -34.17
C PRO A 46 -24.65 -25.62 -34.19
N SER A 47 -24.93 -24.38 -34.62
CA SER A 47 -23.90 -23.40 -35.00
C SER A 47 -23.49 -22.42 -33.89
N ALA A 48 -22.20 -22.06 -33.87
CA ALA A 48 -21.68 -21.01 -33.00
C ALA A 48 -21.93 -19.61 -33.61
N ARG A 49 -22.66 -18.74 -32.89
CA ARG A 49 -22.76 -17.31 -33.24
C ARG A 49 -21.47 -16.57 -32.85
N ARG A 50 -20.74 -16.04 -33.83
CA ARG A 50 -19.74 -14.97 -33.65
C ARG A 50 -20.22 -13.66 -34.30
N CYS A 51 -19.68 -12.55 -33.82
CA CYS A 51 -19.94 -11.21 -34.38
C CYS A 51 -19.39 -11.12 -35.82
N GLY A 52 -20.15 -10.55 -36.74
CA GLY A 52 -19.73 -10.35 -38.13
C GLY A 52 -19.05 -8.99 -38.37
N PRO A 53 -18.02 -8.93 -39.22
CA PRO A 53 -17.52 -7.67 -39.79
C PRO A 53 -18.35 -7.26 -41.02
N ALA A 54 -18.37 -5.95 -41.33
CA ALA A 54 -18.98 -5.43 -42.55
C ALA A 54 -18.10 -5.68 -43.80
N ARG A 55 -18.72 -5.69 -44.98
CA ARG A 55 -18.03 -5.89 -46.27
C ARG A 55 -17.20 -4.66 -46.68
N PRO A 56 -16.12 -4.85 -47.47
CA PRO A 56 -15.41 -3.75 -48.12
C PRO A 56 -16.17 -3.19 -49.33
N SER A 57 -15.86 -1.94 -49.68
CA SER A 57 -16.03 -1.40 -51.04
C SER A 57 -14.71 -0.71 -51.42
N GLY A 58 -14.32 -0.77 -52.69
CA GLY A 58 -12.98 -0.41 -53.13
C GLY A 58 -12.93 0.69 -54.19
N SER A 59 -11.91 1.55 -54.10
CA SER A 59 -11.51 2.45 -55.18
C SER A 59 -10.00 2.68 -55.14
N ARG A 60 -9.32 2.53 -56.29
CA ARG A 60 -7.89 2.81 -56.44
C ARG A 60 -7.64 4.32 -56.61
N ARG A 61 -6.61 4.86 -55.94
CA ARG A 61 -5.57 5.70 -56.58
C ARG A 61 -4.30 5.76 -55.73
N GLU A 62 -3.27 6.45 -56.23
CA GLU A 62 -1.88 6.11 -55.97
C GLU A 62 -1.10 7.09 -55.06
N LYS A 63 -0.10 6.51 -54.37
CA LYS A 63 1.28 7.03 -54.08
C LYS A 63 1.48 8.29 -53.21
N SER A 64 2.69 8.30 -52.63
CA SER A 64 3.45 9.41 -52.04
C SER A 64 3.20 9.77 -50.56
N GLY A 65 4.28 9.74 -49.77
CA GLY A 65 4.46 10.54 -48.54
C GLY A 65 5.33 11.78 -48.84
N PRO A 66 5.99 12.43 -47.85
CA PRO A 66 6.19 12.02 -46.45
C PRO A 66 5.67 13.04 -45.39
N ASP A 67 6.14 12.88 -44.16
CA ASP A 67 5.96 13.74 -42.96
C ASP A 67 6.41 15.21 -43.18
N PRO A 68 5.84 16.20 -42.45
CA PRO A 68 6.73 16.95 -41.56
C PRO A 68 6.15 17.38 -40.18
N GLN A 69 7.09 17.70 -39.28
CA GLN A 69 6.89 18.03 -37.87
C GLN A 69 6.28 19.42 -37.56
N GLU A 70 5.92 19.60 -36.28
CA GLU A 70 5.80 20.85 -35.52
C GLU A 70 4.81 21.95 -35.97
N LYS A 71 3.89 22.29 -35.05
CA LYS A 71 4.08 23.51 -34.22
C LYS A 71 3.19 23.61 -32.98
N ARG A 72 3.72 24.26 -31.94
CA ARG A 72 2.95 24.85 -30.84
C ARG A 72 2.01 25.93 -31.39
N GLN A 73 0.82 26.07 -30.80
CA GLN A 73 0.25 27.40 -30.54
C GLN A 73 -0.33 27.50 -29.13
N VAL A 74 -0.03 28.62 -28.48
CA VAL A 74 -0.66 29.07 -27.23
C VAL A 74 -1.57 30.23 -27.59
N ARG A 75 -2.82 30.23 -27.11
CA ARG A 75 -3.65 31.43 -27.05
C ARG A 75 -4.31 31.55 -25.68
N ALA A 76 -4.41 32.78 -25.19
CA ALA A 76 -5.01 33.13 -23.92
C ALA A 76 -5.74 34.47 -24.05
N ARG A 77 -6.78 34.66 -23.22
CA ARG A 77 -7.55 35.90 -22.99
C ARG A 77 -8.28 36.51 -24.20
N ALA A 78 -9.60 36.55 -24.08
CA ALA A 78 -10.37 37.76 -24.27
C ALA A 78 -11.37 37.87 -23.09
N ALA A 79 -11.73 39.08 -22.68
CA ALA A 79 -12.71 39.31 -21.61
C ALA A 79 -13.28 40.73 -21.73
N ARG A 80 -14.62 40.84 -21.72
CA ARG A 80 -15.48 42.00 -21.39
C ARG A 80 -16.81 41.88 -22.13
N ALA A 81 -17.91 41.88 -21.36
CA ALA A 81 -19.06 42.74 -21.57
C ALA A 81 -19.82 42.80 -20.24
N GLU A 82 -20.06 44.00 -19.73
CA GLU A 82 -21.15 44.27 -18.79
C GLU A 82 -22.19 45.06 -19.57
N ASP A 83 -23.47 44.87 -19.26
CA ASP A 83 -24.45 45.94 -19.45
C ASP A 83 -25.56 45.86 -18.38
N ARG A 84 -26.39 46.90 -18.29
CA ARG A 84 -27.15 47.26 -17.09
C ARG A 84 -28.68 47.21 -17.26
N VAL A 85 -29.32 46.82 -16.15
CA VAL A 85 -30.55 47.40 -15.55
C VAL A 85 -31.81 47.54 -16.44
N GLU A 86 -32.90 46.89 -16.01
CA GLU A 86 -34.17 47.60 -15.84
C GLU A 86 -35.03 47.04 -14.68
N GLY A 87 -36.20 47.65 -14.42
CA GLY A 87 -36.89 47.65 -13.12
C GLY A 87 -38.21 46.84 -12.99
N PRO A 88 -38.96 47.03 -11.88
CA PRO A 88 -39.99 46.10 -11.39
C PRO A 88 -41.44 46.63 -11.50
N PRO A 89 -42.43 45.83 -11.04
CA PRO A 89 -43.46 46.41 -10.16
C PRO A 89 -43.89 45.54 -8.95
N ALA A 90 -44.52 46.21 -7.96
CA ALA A 90 -45.41 45.78 -6.86
C ALA A 90 -45.20 44.43 -6.11
N ARG A 91 -45.14 44.33 -4.76
CA ARG A 91 -45.90 44.89 -3.60
C ARG A 91 -47.28 44.27 -3.29
N THR A 92 -47.37 43.66 -2.11
CA THR A 92 -48.58 43.51 -1.26
C THR A 92 -48.19 43.43 0.22
N GLU A 93 -49.12 43.76 1.11
CA GLU A 93 -48.99 43.76 2.59
C GLU A 93 -49.61 42.46 3.17
N GLY A 94 -49.45 42.03 4.43
CA GLY A 94 -48.76 42.56 5.61
C GLY A 94 -48.99 41.65 6.85
N VAL A 95 -48.88 42.21 8.07
CA VAL A 95 -49.26 41.61 9.40
C VAL A 95 -48.24 40.67 10.10
N MET A 96 -48.10 40.91 11.43
CA MET A 96 -47.43 40.14 12.51
C MET A 96 -48.37 40.25 13.75
N PRO A 97 -48.30 39.46 14.87
CA PRO A 97 -47.11 39.26 15.74
C PRO A 97 -47.15 37.86 16.49
N PRO A 98 -46.69 37.62 17.75
CA PRO A 98 -45.67 38.25 18.62
C PRO A 98 -44.57 37.29 19.20
N ALA A 99 -43.69 37.87 20.03
CA ALA A 99 -42.65 37.41 20.99
C ALA A 99 -42.70 35.94 21.58
N ALA A 100 -41.67 35.40 22.28
CA ALA A 100 -40.65 36.03 23.16
C ALA A 100 -39.28 35.26 23.24
N PRO A 101 -38.42 35.30 24.31
CA PRO A 101 -37.05 35.82 24.16
C PRO A 101 -35.88 34.88 24.56
N GLY A 102 -34.64 35.29 24.28
CA GLY A 102 -33.40 34.63 24.74
C GLY A 102 -32.59 35.46 25.76
N PRO A 103 -31.80 34.83 26.66
CA PRO A 103 -31.05 35.52 27.72
C PRO A 103 -29.68 36.10 27.28
N PRO A 104 -29.12 37.10 28.00
CA PRO A 104 -28.06 37.98 27.46
C PRO A 104 -26.66 37.82 28.07
N LEU A 105 -25.67 38.49 27.45
CA LEU A 105 -24.31 38.73 27.98
C LEU A 105 -24.30 39.86 29.03
N PRO A 106 -23.52 39.76 30.13
CA PRO A 106 -23.35 40.85 31.09
C PRO A 106 -22.19 41.80 30.73
N ARG A 107 -22.44 43.12 30.74
CA ARG A 107 -21.36 44.14 30.73
C ARG A 107 -21.81 45.48 31.34
N ARG A 108 -21.25 45.84 32.51
CA ARG A 108 -21.19 47.19 33.12
C ARG A 108 -19.86 47.26 33.92
N ALA A 109 -19.07 48.34 33.99
CA ALA A 109 -19.31 49.79 34.12
C ALA A 109 -19.68 50.19 35.57
N SER A 110 -19.10 51.23 36.21
CA SER A 110 -18.06 52.19 35.82
C SER A 110 -17.57 53.03 37.04
N ARG A 111 -16.76 54.09 36.80
CA ARG A 111 -16.29 55.16 37.72
C ARG A 111 -15.17 54.78 38.72
N ARG A 112 -14.36 55.74 39.25
CA ARG A 112 -13.67 56.94 38.68
C ARG A 112 -12.70 57.48 39.76
N GLU A 113 -11.96 58.57 39.46
CA GLU A 113 -11.01 59.29 40.35
C GLU A 113 -9.69 58.51 40.64
N GLY A 114 -8.55 59.14 40.95
CA GLY A 114 -8.24 60.58 41.00
C GLY A 114 -6.73 60.87 40.97
N THR A 115 -6.35 61.93 40.26
CA THR A 115 -5.00 62.53 40.02
C THR A 115 -3.93 62.48 41.14
N ALA A 116 -2.67 62.20 40.77
CA ALA A 116 -1.46 62.65 41.49
C ALA A 116 -0.20 62.74 40.59
N ARG A 117 0.88 63.34 41.11
CA ARG A 117 2.25 63.48 40.53
C ARG A 117 3.27 63.18 41.66
N SER A 118 4.61 63.11 41.49
CA SER A 118 5.52 63.51 40.41
C SER A 118 6.86 62.72 40.50
N ALA A 119 7.87 63.14 39.72
CA ALA A 119 9.29 62.69 39.71
C ALA A 119 9.57 61.25 39.18
N ARG A 120 10.58 60.92 38.35
CA ARG A 120 11.79 61.58 37.76
C ARG A 120 13.16 61.24 38.38
N GLU A 121 13.57 59.97 38.24
CA GLU A 121 14.98 59.55 38.16
C GLU A 121 15.18 58.74 36.86
N ARG A 122 15.91 59.26 35.86
CA ARG A 122 17.38 59.26 35.68
C ARG A 122 17.95 57.87 35.33
N ARG A 123 18.23 57.67 34.04
CA ARG A 123 19.08 56.59 33.50
C ARG A 123 20.55 56.77 33.91
N PRO A 124 21.31 55.68 34.06
CA PRO A 124 22.71 55.61 33.66
C PRO A 124 22.86 55.41 32.14
N GLN A 125 23.97 55.89 31.57
CA GLN A 125 24.50 55.55 30.25
C GLN A 125 25.97 55.08 30.44
N PRO A 126 26.62 54.43 29.44
CA PRO A 126 27.63 53.42 29.75
C PRO A 126 29.04 53.95 30.04
N GLY A 127 29.82 53.11 30.73
CA GLY A 127 31.29 53.23 30.81
C GLY A 127 31.99 52.76 29.52
N PRO A 128 33.32 52.97 29.42
CA PRO A 128 34.06 52.85 28.16
C PRO A 128 34.35 51.41 27.72
N THR A 129 34.74 51.31 26.44
CA THR A 129 35.08 50.09 25.72
C THR A 129 36.35 49.41 26.24
N GLU A 130 36.26 48.12 26.58
CA GLU A 130 37.37 47.18 26.47
C GLU A 130 37.13 46.27 25.25
N VAL A 131 38.20 45.92 24.54
CA VAL A 131 38.16 45.09 23.33
C VAL A 131 38.70 43.69 23.64
N PRO A 132 37.90 42.62 23.53
CA PRO A 132 38.42 41.26 23.55
C PRO A 132 39.13 40.94 22.23
N GLU A 133 40.42 40.64 22.29
CA GLU A 133 41.16 40.09 21.15
C GLU A 133 40.66 38.67 20.75
N PRO A 134 40.96 38.19 19.54
CA PRO A 134 40.39 36.94 19.03
C PRO A 134 40.82 35.71 19.84
N LEU A 135 39.86 35.05 20.50
CA LEU A 135 40.11 33.78 21.17
C LEU A 135 40.55 32.70 20.16
N VAL A 136 41.76 32.20 20.38
CA VAL A 136 42.49 31.24 19.54
C VAL A 136 41.66 29.97 19.30
N PRO A 137 41.73 29.34 18.10
CA PRO A 137 40.97 28.12 17.81
C PRO A 137 41.20 27.01 18.84
N VAL A 138 40.10 26.45 19.36
CA VAL A 138 40.13 25.31 20.28
C VAL A 138 40.92 24.16 19.64
N PRO A 139 41.96 23.62 20.31
CA PRO A 139 42.77 22.55 19.75
C PRO A 139 41.93 21.35 19.33
N SER A 140 42.24 20.83 18.13
CA SER A 140 41.60 19.66 17.53
C SER A 140 41.34 18.56 18.55
N LEU A 141 40.06 18.25 18.81
CA LEU A 141 39.66 17.09 19.62
C LEU A 141 40.45 15.88 19.15
N GLY A 142 41.29 15.34 20.04
CA GLY A 142 42.35 14.42 19.66
C GLY A 142 41.82 13.24 18.87
N ARG A 143 42.56 12.84 17.83
CA ARG A 143 42.31 11.60 17.08
C ARG A 143 42.56 10.40 18.00
N GLY A 144 41.62 10.12 18.88
CA GLY A 144 41.63 8.95 19.75
C GLY A 144 41.78 7.71 18.89
N LYS A 145 42.71 6.83 19.24
CA LYS A 145 42.88 5.54 18.57
C LYS A 145 41.54 4.81 18.62
N GLU A 146 41.00 4.45 17.45
CA GLU A 146 39.73 3.73 17.39
C GLU A 146 39.81 2.44 18.22
N ALA A 147 38.94 2.29 19.21
CA ALA A 147 38.89 1.06 20.00
C ALA A 147 38.60 -0.14 19.08
N PRO A 148 39.28 -1.29 19.27
CA PRO A 148 38.97 -2.53 18.55
C PRO A 148 37.50 -2.90 18.77
N GLY A 149 36.73 -3.00 17.69
CA GLY A 149 35.29 -3.27 17.75
C GLY A 149 34.37 -2.04 17.71
N SER A 150 34.89 -0.82 17.50
CA SER A 150 34.05 0.36 17.22
C SER A 150 33.02 0.10 16.10
N TRP A 151 31.74 0.33 16.37
CA TRP A 151 30.67 0.15 15.39
C TRP A 151 30.78 1.22 14.29
N LYS A 152 30.90 0.80 13.02
CA LYS A 152 31.07 1.70 11.86
C LYS A 152 29.82 1.68 10.97
N PRO A 153 28.82 2.56 11.19
CA PRO A 153 27.54 2.49 10.48
C PRO A 153 27.68 2.69 8.97
N ARG A 154 28.64 3.51 8.54
CA ARG A 154 28.94 3.74 7.11
C ARG A 154 29.42 2.47 6.40
N ALA A 155 30.29 1.68 7.05
CA ALA A 155 30.76 0.40 6.51
C ALA A 155 29.63 -0.64 6.43
N VAL A 156 28.66 -0.60 7.35
CA VAL A 156 27.44 -1.41 7.24
C VAL A 156 26.56 -0.91 6.09
N LEU A 157 26.36 0.40 5.95
CA LEU A 157 25.53 0.98 4.87
C LEU A 157 26.04 0.66 3.46
N GLU A 158 27.36 0.69 3.23
CA GLU A 158 27.92 0.27 1.93
C GLU A 158 27.78 -1.24 1.70
N LYS A 159 27.81 -2.08 2.75
CA LYS A 159 27.47 -3.51 2.63
C LYS A 159 25.97 -3.77 2.38
N LEU A 160 25.09 -2.83 2.75
CA LEU A 160 23.65 -2.86 2.46
C LEU A 160 23.29 -2.16 1.13
N ARG A 161 24.29 -1.70 0.37
CA ARG A 161 24.11 -0.99 -0.88
C ARG A 161 23.97 -1.99 -2.03
N LEU A 162 22.72 -2.29 -2.35
CA LEU A 162 22.34 -3.09 -3.52
C LEU A 162 23.08 -2.65 -4.79
N SER A 163 23.58 -3.61 -5.58
CA SER A 163 24.19 -3.32 -6.88
C SER A 163 23.17 -2.72 -7.84
N ARG A 164 23.59 -1.74 -8.65
CA ARG A 164 22.74 -1.18 -9.73
C ARG A 164 22.39 -2.25 -10.77
N GLN A 165 23.33 -3.16 -11.04
CA GLN A 165 23.15 -4.23 -12.02
C GLN A 165 22.08 -5.23 -11.55
N GLU A 166 22.25 -5.77 -10.34
CA GLU A 166 21.27 -6.70 -9.73
C GLU A 166 19.89 -6.07 -9.55
N ILE A 167 19.83 -4.76 -9.21
CA ILE A 167 18.58 -4.00 -9.19
C ILE A 167 17.92 -3.98 -10.57
N SER A 168 18.70 -3.78 -11.64
CA SER A 168 18.17 -3.70 -13.01
C SER A 168 17.65 -5.05 -13.47
N GLU A 169 18.44 -6.11 -13.32
CA GLU A 169 18.09 -7.49 -13.69
C GLU A 169 16.83 -7.96 -12.96
N ALA A 170 16.79 -7.81 -11.64
CA ALA A 170 15.63 -8.20 -10.83
C ALA A 170 14.39 -7.37 -11.19
N ALA A 171 14.53 -6.05 -11.40
CA ALA A 171 13.41 -5.20 -11.78
C ALA A 171 12.91 -5.47 -13.20
N GLU A 172 13.77 -5.84 -14.15
CA GLU A 172 13.37 -6.19 -15.52
C GLU A 172 12.52 -7.47 -15.54
N VAL A 173 12.94 -8.50 -14.80
CA VAL A 173 12.17 -9.73 -14.59
C VAL A 173 10.84 -9.45 -13.91
N VAL A 174 10.84 -8.70 -12.80
CA VAL A 174 9.62 -8.37 -12.04
C VAL A 174 8.67 -7.47 -12.84
N ASN A 175 9.17 -6.52 -13.63
CA ASN A 175 8.34 -5.68 -14.51
C ASN A 175 7.69 -6.50 -15.63
N ARG A 176 8.46 -7.33 -16.36
CA ARG A 176 7.90 -8.23 -17.40
C ARG A 176 6.77 -9.10 -16.87
N LEU A 177 7.01 -9.75 -15.72
CA LEU A 177 6.03 -10.59 -15.03
C LEU A 177 4.80 -9.78 -14.59
N THR A 178 5.02 -8.60 -14.00
CA THR A 178 3.94 -7.72 -13.54
C THR A 178 3.08 -7.22 -14.70
N ASP A 179 3.70 -6.79 -15.80
CA ASP A 179 2.98 -6.26 -16.96
C ASP A 179 2.22 -7.36 -17.72
N HIS A 180 2.74 -8.59 -17.74
CA HIS A 180 2.03 -9.76 -18.25
C HIS A 180 0.76 -10.05 -17.41
N LEU A 181 0.90 -10.17 -16.09
CA LEU A 181 -0.23 -10.38 -15.18
C LEU A 181 -1.25 -9.22 -15.21
N LEU A 182 -0.76 -7.97 -15.36
CA LEU A 182 -1.62 -6.79 -15.48
C LEU A 182 -2.46 -6.84 -16.76
N ARG A 183 -1.85 -7.13 -17.92
CA ARG A 183 -2.57 -7.31 -19.19
C ARG A 183 -3.64 -8.39 -19.08
N ARG A 184 -3.35 -9.52 -18.41
CA ARG A 184 -4.34 -10.58 -18.20
C ARG A 184 -5.51 -10.12 -17.34
N LEU A 185 -5.25 -9.47 -16.22
CA LEU A 185 -6.30 -8.97 -15.33
C LEU A 185 -7.13 -7.85 -15.98
N GLN A 186 -6.58 -7.13 -16.96
CA GLN A 186 -7.26 -6.12 -17.79
C GLN A 186 -8.07 -6.71 -18.97
N SER A 187 -8.03 -8.03 -19.19
CA SER A 187 -8.80 -8.68 -20.27
C SER A 187 -10.32 -8.50 -20.10
N CYS A 188 -11.06 -8.53 -21.21
CA CYS A 188 -12.48 -8.13 -21.24
C CYS A 188 -13.42 -8.98 -20.38
N GLU A 189 -13.05 -10.22 -20.07
CA GLU A 189 -13.84 -11.19 -19.29
C GLU A 189 -13.49 -11.18 -17.79
N SER A 190 -12.54 -10.34 -17.37
CA SER A 190 -12.03 -10.25 -16.00
C SER A 190 -12.85 -9.27 -15.14
N GLU A 191 -13.20 -9.67 -13.92
CA GLU A 191 -13.81 -8.76 -12.94
C GLU A 191 -12.85 -7.68 -12.44
N PHE A 192 -11.56 -7.87 -12.71
CA PHE A 192 -10.48 -6.93 -12.40
C PHE A 192 -10.13 -6.04 -13.60
N LYS A 193 -10.96 -5.98 -14.66
CA LYS A 193 -10.68 -5.24 -15.91
C LYS A 193 -10.18 -3.81 -15.70
N GLY A 194 -10.67 -3.11 -14.67
CA GLY A 194 -10.25 -1.74 -14.31
C GLY A 194 -8.98 -1.64 -13.44
N VAL A 195 -8.21 -2.71 -13.30
CA VAL A 195 -7.02 -2.73 -12.43
C VAL A 195 -5.86 -1.92 -13.00
N ALA A 196 -5.07 -1.30 -12.13
CA ALA A 196 -3.83 -0.59 -12.46
C ALA A 196 -2.71 -0.88 -11.45
N GLN A 197 -1.45 -0.76 -11.86
CA GLN A 197 -0.31 -0.91 -10.95
C GLN A 197 -0.19 0.30 -10.01
N LEU A 198 -0.04 0.05 -8.71
CA LEU A 198 0.33 1.04 -7.69
C LEU A 198 1.79 0.78 -7.25
N ARG A 199 2.70 1.65 -7.69
CA ARG A 199 4.15 1.54 -7.46
C ARG A 199 4.53 1.95 -6.03
N THR A 200 4.34 1.05 -5.08
CA THR A 200 4.59 1.22 -3.62
C THR A 200 5.33 0.02 -3.05
N GLY A 201 6.06 0.20 -1.94
CA GLY A 201 6.88 -0.85 -1.34
C GLY A 201 8.33 -0.42 -1.12
N SER A 202 9.09 -1.22 -0.38
CA SER A 202 10.41 -0.80 0.14
C SER A 202 11.44 -0.53 -0.98
N TYR A 203 11.29 -1.22 -2.12
CA TYR A 203 12.03 -1.00 -3.35
C TYR A 203 11.78 0.42 -3.91
N TYR A 204 10.53 0.76 -4.22
CA TYR A 204 10.12 2.07 -4.76
C TYR A 204 10.41 3.25 -3.81
N GLU A 205 10.48 2.98 -2.51
CA GLU A 205 10.84 3.94 -1.46
C GLU A 205 12.36 4.20 -1.37
N ARG A 206 13.18 3.39 -2.04
CA ARG A 206 14.66 3.33 -1.94
C ARG A 206 15.17 2.95 -0.53
N VAL A 207 14.40 2.15 0.22
CA VAL A 207 14.71 1.68 1.59
C VAL A 207 14.78 0.16 1.75
N LYS A 208 14.69 -0.60 0.65
CA LYS A 208 15.16 -2.00 0.60
C LYS A 208 16.65 -2.07 0.98
N ILE A 209 17.04 -3.21 1.53
CA ILE A 209 18.37 -3.54 2.08
C ILE A 209 18.72 -4.97 1.70
N SER A 210 19.98 -5.37 1.95
CA SER A 210 20.48 -6.74 1.85
C SER A 210 20.56 -7.27 0.40
N ALA A 211 19.43 -7.53 -0.26
CA ALA A 211 19.37 -7.97 -1.67
C ALA A 211 18.14 -7.37 -2.39
N PRO A 212 18.05 -7.42 -3.74
CA PRO A 212 16.83 -7.14 -4.48
C PRO A 212 15.97 -8.42 -4.63
N ASP A 213 15.64 -9.06 -3.50
CA ASP A 213 15.09 -10.42 -3.38
C ASP A 213 13.61 -10.50 -2.97
N GLU A 214 13.00 -9.38 -2.56
CA GLU A 214 11.56 -9.29 -2.25
C GLU A 214 11.00 -8.00 -2.85
N PHE A 215 9.88 -8.09 -3.58
CA PHE A 215 9.17 -6.96 -4.18
C PHE A 215 7.69 -6.95 -3.77
N ASP A 216 7.26 -5.88 -3.10
CA ASP A 216 5.84 -5.57 -2.95
C ASP A 216 5.29 -5.01 -4.28
N VAL A 217 4.20 -5.56 -4.82
CA VAL A 217 3.50 -5.01 -5.99
C VAL A 217 2.01 -4.90 -5.69
N MET A 218 1.51 -3.67 -5.54
CA MET A 218 0.08 -3.44 -5.34
C MET A 218 -0.64 -3.27 -6.67
N PHE A 219 -1.71 -4.03 -6.88
CA PHE A 219 -2.65 -3.92 -7.99
C PHE A 219 -3.95 -3.28 -7.47
N LYS A 220 -4.16 -2.02 -7.85
CA LYS A 220 -5.31 -1.23 -7.40
C LYS A 220 -6.50 -1.36 -8.36
N LEU A 221 -7.71 -1.50 -7.81
CA LEU A 221 -8.97 -1.48 -8.54
C LEU A 221 -9.89 -0.42 -7.94
N GLU A 222 -10.34 0.54 -8.76
CA GLU A 222 -11.26 1.59 -8.28
C GLU A 222 -12.64 1.01 -7.97
N VAL A 223 -13.19 1.34 -6.79
CA VAL A 223 -14.51 0.86 -6.36
C VAL A 223 -15.54 1.99 -6.24
N PRO A 224 -16.76 1.82 -6.79
CA PRO A 224 -17.79 2.86 -6.76
C PRO A 224 -18.39 3.04 -5.37
N ARG A 225 -18.52 4.30 -4.91
CA ARG A 225 -19.32 4.75 -3.74
C ARG A 225 -19.50 3.73 -2.61
N ILE A 226 -18.40 3.28 -2.02
CA ILE A 226 -18.43 2.35 -0.89
C ILE A 226 -18.89 3.01 0.41
N GLN A 227 -19.41 2.19 1.30
CA GLN A 227 -19.58 2.44 2.73
C GLN A 227 -18.62 1.55 3.48
N LEU A 228 -18.00 2.10 4.53
CA LEU A 228 -17.20 1.33 5.47
C LEU A 228 -17.92 1.24 6.80
N GLU A 229 -17.89 0.05 7.36
CA GLU A 229 -18.40 -0.29 8.68
C GLU A 229 -17.19 -0.81 9.46
N GLU A 230 -16.86 -0.17 10.59
CA GLU A 230 -15.63 -0.51 11.31
C GLU A 230 -15.78 -1.87 12.01
N TYR A 231 -14.78 -2.73 11.83
CA TYR A 231 -14.76 -4.03 12.49
C TYR A 231 -14.37 -3.84 13.95
N TYR A 232 -15.36 -3.93 14.84
CA TYR A 232 -15.32 -3.46 16.22
C TYR A 232 -14.71 -2.05 16.30
N ASN A 233 -13.84 -1.78 17.28
CA ASN A 233 -13.11 -0.52 17.42
C ASN A 233 -11.65 -0.64 16.94
N SER A 234 -11.41 -1.35 15.83
CA SER A 234 -10.05 -1.73 15.41
C SER A 234 -9.22 -0.61 14.76
N GLY A 235 -9.84 0.52 14.39
CA GLY A 235 -9.21 1.67 13.72
C GLY A 235 -8.64 1.41 12.32
N ALA A 236 -8.64 0.15 11.86
CA ALA A 236 -7.84 -0.30 10.73
C ALA A 236 -8.50 -1.39 9.86
N HIS A 237 -9.44 -2.17 10.41
CA HIS A 237 -10.18 -3.21 9.68
C HIS A 237 -11.64 -2.80 9.51
N TYR A 238 -12.21 -3.07 8.34
CA TYR A 238 -13.53 -2.62 7.92
C TYR A 238 -14.23 -3.71 7.11
N PHE A 239 -15.55 -3.82 7.26
CA PHE A 239 -16.41 -4.39 6.22
C PHE A 239 -16.64 -3.33 5.14
N VAL A 240 -16.78 -3.79 3.88
CA VAL A 240 -16.98 -2.94 2.72
C VAL A 240 -18.35 -3.24 2.12
N LYS A 241 -19.24 -2.26 2.10
CA LYS A 241 -20.58 -2.34 1.49
C LYS A 241 -20.68 -1.35 0.33
N PHE A 242 -21.54 -1.58 -0.65
CA PHE A 242 -21.80 -0.61 -1.74
C PHE A 242 -23.01 0.28 -1.40
N LYS A 243 -22.87 1.61 -1.32
CA LYS A 243 -24.01 2.51 -1.01
C LYS A 243 -25.11 2.48 -2.07
N ARG A 244 -24.73 2.25 -3.32
CA ARG A 244 -25.58 1.94 -4.46
C ARG A 244 -24.75 1.05 -5.39
N ASN A 245 -25.08 -0.23 -5.48
CA ASN A 245 -24.39 -1.16 -6.37
C ASN A 245 -24.85 -0.92 -7.83
N PRO A 246 -23.97 -0.54 -8.78
CA PRO A 246 -24.38 -0.37 -10.17
C PRO A 246 -24.88 -1.69 -10.79
N LYS A 247 -25.95 -1.63 -11.59
CA LYS A 247 -26.36 -2.79 -12.41
C LYS A 247 -25.20 -3.17 -13.33
N GLY A 248 -24.82 -4.45 -13.35
CA GLY A 248 -23.66 -4.95 -14.10
C GLY A 248 -22.30 -4.70 -13.46
N ASN A 249 -22.21 -4.26 -12.19
CA ASN A 249 -20.93 -4.21 -11.47
C ASN A 249 -20.34 -5.63 -11.32
N PRO A 250 -19.16 -5.93 -11.90
CA PRO A 250 -18.58 -7.27 -11.87
C PRO A 250 -18.16 -7.72 -10.46
N LEU A 251 -18.10 -6.81 -9.49
CA LEU A 251 -17.82 -7.14 -8.08
C LEU A 251 -19.05 -7.71 -7.35
N GLY A 252 -20.24 -7.69 -7.94
CA GLY A 252 -21.47 -8.19 -7.30
C GLY A 252 -21.43 -9.67 -6.91
N GLN A 253 -20.70 -10.51 -7.66
CA GLN A 253 -20.54 -11.94 -7.33
C GLN A 253 -19.65 -12.21 -6.10
N PHE A 254 -18.90 -11.21 -5.63
CA PHE A 254 -18.03 -11.33 -4.46
C PHE A 254 -18.73 -10.90 -3.16
N LEU A 255 -20.04 -10.66 -3.20
CA LEU A 255 -20.83 -10.30 -2.03
C LEU A 255 -21.17 -11.51 -1.14
N GLU A 256 -21.22 -11.26 0.16
CA GLU A 256 -21.88 -12.03 1.21
C GLU A 256 -23.02 -11.14 1.75
N GLY A 257 -24.23 -11.32 1.23
CA GLY A 257 -25.32 -10.38 1.45
C GLY A 257 -24.98 -8.98 0.92
N GLU A 258 -24.78 -8.02 1.81
CA GLU A 258 -24.35 -6.64 1.46
C GLU A 258 -22.82 -6.44 1.42
N ILE A 259 -22.05 -7.37 2.01
CA ILE A 259 -20.61 -7.17 2.31
C ILE A 259 -19.76 -7.76 1.19
N LEU A 260 -18.83 -6.99 0.66
CA LEU A 260 -17.84 -7.44 -0.31
C LEU A 260 -16.77 -8.31 0.38
N SER A 261 -16.80 -9.63 0.18
CA SER A 261 -15.87 -10.56 0.85
C SER A 261 -14.45 -10.45 0.29
N ALA A 262 -13.50 -10.16 1.19
CA ALA A 262 -12.08 -10.14 0.90
C ALA A 262 -11.58 -11.51 0.44
N SER A 263 -12.01 -12.60 1.09
CA SER A 263 -11.57 -13.95 0.75
C SER A 263 -12.13 -14.47 -0.57
N LYS A 264 -13.40 -14.21 -0.91
CA LYS A 264 -13.97 -14.52 -2.25
C LYS A 264 -13.17 -13.82 -3.35
N MET A 265 -12.97 -12.51 -3.21
CA MET A 265 -12.30 -11.69 -4.23
C MET A 265 -10.81 -12.03 -4.37
N LEU A 266 -10.08 -12.18 -3.26
CA LEU A 266 -8.68 -12.63 -3.26
C LEU A 266 -8.51 -14.05 -3.83
N SER A 267 -9.48 -14.94 -3.62
CA SER A 267 -9.43 -16.30 -4.15
C SER A 267 -9.65 -16.34 -5.66
N LYS A 268 -10.57 -15.53 -6.24
CA LYS A 268 -10.70 -15.38 -7.71
C LYS A 268 -9.48 -14.71 -8.32
N PHE A 269 -8.96 -13.64 -7.71
CA PHE A 269 -7.73 -12.96 -8.12
C PHE A 269 -6.53 -13.94 -8.18
N ARG A 270 -6.36 -14.73 -7.13
CA ARG A 270 -5.33 -15.78 -7.04
C ARG A 270 -5.55 -16.94 -8.01
N LYS A 271 -6.80 -17.25 -8.40
CA LYS A 271 -7.11 -18.22 -9.46
C LYS A 271 -6.61 -17.71 -10.82
N ILE A 272 -6.96 -16.47 -11.21
CA ILE A 272 -6.52 -15.88 -12.48
C ILE A 272 -4.98 -15.83 -12.57
N ILE A 273 -4.31 -15.38 -11.50
CA ILE A 273 -2.83 -15.37 -11.46
C ILE A 273 -2.26 -16.78 -11.60
N LYS A 274 -2.82 -17.78 -10.91
CA LYS A 274 -2.39 -19.20 -11.04
C LYS A 274 -2.62 -19.80 -12.42
N GLU A 275 -3.62 -19.32 -13.15
CA GLU A 275 -3.90 -19.76 -14.52
C GLU A 275 -2.91 -19.10 -15.48
N GLU A 276 -2.66 -17.80 -15.35
CA GLU A 276 -1.71 -17.10 -16.22
C GLU A 276 -0.24 -17.49 -16.00
N ILE A 277 0.17 -17.76 -14.75
CA ILE A 277 1.53 -18.23 -14.44
C ILE A 277 1.86 -19.58 -15.13
N LYS A 278 0.86 -20.38 -15.52
CA LYS A 278 1.08 -21.60 -16.32
C LYS A 278 1.33 -21.31 -17.81
N ASN A 279 0.95 -20.12 -18.28
CA ASN A 279 1.08 -19.70 -19.68
C ASN A 279 2.42 -18.97 -19.94
N ILE A 280 3.28 -18.86 -18.92
CA ILE A 280 4.60 -18.22 -19.01
C ILE A 280 5.66 -19.32 -19.08
N GLU A 281 6.11 -19.64 -20.29
CA GLU A 281 7.17 -20.64 -20.52
C GLU A 281 8.58 -20.03 -20.37
N ASP A 282 8.74 -18.74 -20.72
CA ASP A 282 10.02 -18.00 -20.73
C ASP A 282 10.60 -17.69 -19.33
N THR A 283 9.97 -18.11 -18.23
CA THR A 283 10.41 -17.75 -16.87
C THR A 283 10.06 -18.84 -15.86
N ASP A 284 11.06 -19.29 -15.10
CA ASP A 284 10.89 -20.25 -13.99
C ASP A 284 10.26 -19.55 -12.78
N VAL A 285 8.93 -19.39 -12.82
CA VAL A 285 8.10 -18.74 -11.79
C VAL A 285 7.00 -19.66 -11.27
N MET A 286 6.83 -19.70 -9.96
CA MET A 286 5.80 -20.51 -9.28
C MET A 286 4.96 -19.65 -8.33
N VAL A 287 3.69 -20.03 -8.14
CA VAL A 287 2.82 -19.40 -7.12
C VAL A 287 2.96 -20.14 -5.79
N GLU A 288 3.42 -19.47 -4.72
CA GLU A 288 3.50 -20.07 -3.38
C GLU A 288 2.15 -20.56 -2.85
N ARG A 289 2.17 -21.43 -1.83
CA ARG A 289 0.97 -21.86 -1.07
C ARG A 289 0.30 -20.67 -0.35
N LYS A 290 -1.04 -20.68 -0.21
CA LYS A 290 -1.81 -19.57 0.46
C LYS A 290 -1.42 -19.50 1.94
N ARG A 291 -0.62 -18.51 2.33
CA ARG A 291 -0.29 -18.22 3.74
C ARG A 291 -1.55 -17.65 4.43
N ARG A 292 -2.05 -18.26 5.51
CA ARG A 292 -3.27 -17.80 6.22
C ARG A 292 -3.10 -16.36 6.71
N GLY A 293 -4.08 -15.50 6.47
CA GLY A 293 -4.05 -14.08 6.84
C GLY A 293 -3.07 -13.20 6.04
N SER A 294 -2.49 -13.70 4.94
CA SER A 294 -1.74 -12.88 3.98
C SER A 294 -2.68 -12.28 2.92
N PRO A 295 -2.60 -10.96 2.63
CA PRO A 295 -3.34 -10.33 1.53
C PRO A 295 -2.67 -10.55 0.16
N ALA A 296 -1.50 -11.18 0.11
CA ALA A 296 -0.68 -11.29 -1.09
C ALA A 296 -0.83 -12.64 -1.80
N VAL A 297 -0.70 -12.61 -3.13
CA VAL A 297 -0.39 -13.77 -3.97
C VAL A 297 1.11 -13.75 -4.22
N THR A 298 1.85 -14.36 -3.30
CA THR A 298 3.32 -14.48 -3.39
C THR A 298 3.70 -15.38 -4.57
N LEU A 299 4.57 -14.85 -5.43
CA LEU A 299 5.23 -15.53 -6.53
C LEU A 299 6.70 -15.77 -6.16
N LEU A 300 7.26 -16.87 -6.61
CA LEU A 300 8.67 -17.20 -6.47
C LEU A 300 9.27 -17.38 -7.86
N VAL A 301 10.12 -16.45 -8.29
CA VAL A 301 10.93 -16.56 -9.50
C VAL A 301 12.28 -17.14 -9.11
N ARG A 302 12.75 -18.18 -9.81
CA ARG A 302 14.00 -18.90 -9.44
C ARG A 302 15.24 -18.46 -10.21
N LYS A 303 15.06 -17.91 -11.42
CA LYS A 303 16.14 -17.55 -12.35
C LYS A 303 16.02 -16.06 -12.73
N PRO A 304 17.14 -15.31 -12.82
CA PRO A 304 18.54 -15.74 -12.63
C PRO A 304 18.95 -15.90 -11.16
N LYS A 305 18.20 -15.32 -10.22
CA LYS A 305 18.33 -15.51 -8.77
C LYS A 305 16.94 -15.72 -8.18
N GLU A 306 16.86 -16.26 -6.96
CA GLU A 306 15.58 -16.39 -6.26
C GLU A 306 15.03 -15.01 -5.87
N ILE A 307 13.81 -14.70 -6.33
CA ILE A 307 13.11 -13.44 -6.09
C ILE A 307 11.66 -13.74 -5.70
N SER A 308 11.26 -13.24 -4.54
CA SER A 308 9.87 -13.24 -4.07
C SER A 308 9.12 -11.99 -4.55
N VAL A 309 7.90 -12.15 -5.06
CA VAL A 309 7.05 -11.04 -5.53
C VAL A 309 5.66 -11.15 -4.91
N ASP A 310 5.33 -10.25 -3.98
CA ASP A 310 4.04 -10.21 -3.31
C ASP A 310 3.05 -9.37 -4.14
N ILE A 311 2.23 -10.05 -4.97
CA ILE A 311 1.14 -9.40 -5.72
C ILE A 311 -0.06 -9.17 -4.79
N ILE A 312 -0.34 -7.91 -4.44
CA ILE A 312 -1.35 -7.51 -3.45
C ILE A 312 -2.51 -6.80 -4.16
N LEU A 313 -3.71 -7.37 -4.09
CA LEU A 313 -4.93 -6.68 -4.51
C LEU A 313 -5.25 -5.53 -3.53
N ALA A 314 -5.67 -4.38 -4.06
CA ALA A 314 -6.12 -3.24 -3.28
C ALA A 314 -7.35 -2.57 -3.91
N LEU A 315 -8.39 -2.28 -3.12
CA LEU A 315 -9.49 -1.43 -3.56
C LEU A 315 -9.10 0.04 -3.39
N GLU A 316 -9.25 0.85 -4.43
CA GLU A 316 -9.01 2.31 -4.40
C GLU A 316 -10.32 3.05 -4.15
N SER A 317 -10.37 3.84 -3.07
CA SER A 317 -11.51 4.69 -2.74
C SER A 317 -11.12 6.16 -2.76
N LYS A 318 -11.72 6.93 -3.68
CA LYS A 318 -11.54 8.39 -3.81
C LYS A 318 -12.40 9.21 -2.83
N SER A 319 -13.04 8.57 -1.85
CA SER A 319 -13.79 9.25 -0.79
C SER A 319 -12.87 9.72 0.35
N SER A 320 -13.41 10.58 1.23
CA SER A 320 -12.72 11.02 2.44
C SER A 320 -12.25 9.84 3.30
N TRP A 321 -11.02 9.94 3.83
CA TRP A 321 -10.45 8.89 4.69
C TRP A 321 -11.30 8.64 5.95
N PRO A 322 -11.33 7.40 6.50
CA PRO A 322 -12.16 7.05 7.65
C PRO A 322 -11.93 7.90 8.90
N ALA A 323 -12.95 7.99 9.76
CA ALA A 323 -12.95 8.85 10.96
C ALA A 323 -11.82 8.50 11.95
N SER A 324 -11.50 7.21 12.11
CA SER A 324 -10.34 6.69 12.85
C SER A 324 -9.02 7.41 12.50
N THR A 325 -8.86 7.78 11.22
CA THR A 325 -7.64 8.45 10.73
C THR A 325 -7.57 9.93 11.07
N LYS A 326 -8.60 10.57 11.64
CA LYS A 326 -8.72 12.04 11.80
C LYS A 326 -7.56 12.66 12.57
N GLY A 327 -7.15 12.03 13.68
CA GLY A 327 -5.98 12.41 14.48
C GLY A 327 -4.64 11.91 13.91
N GLY A 328 -4.66 10.97 12.95
CA GLY A 328 -3.46 10.43 12.32
C GLY A 328 -2.76 11.40 11.37
N LEU A 329 -1.58 10.98 10.89
CA LEU A 329 -0.69 11.79 10.04
C LEU A 329 -0.29 13.14 10.69
N PRO A 330 0.43 13.16 11.83
CA PRO A 330 0.75 14.37 12.60
C PRO A 330 1.87 15.25 12.00
N ILE A 331 2.04 15.24 10.68
CA ILE A 331 3.17 15.90 9.98
C ILE A 331 3.08 17.44 9.92
N SER A 332 2.10 18.06 10.57
CA SER A 332 1.80 19.50 10.42
C SER A 332 2.97 20.41 10.77
N ASN A 333 3.78 20.03 11.76
CA ASN A 333 4.93 20.82 12.25
C ASN A 333 6.24 20.46 11.52
N TRP A 334 6.24 19.41 10.69
CA TRP A 334 7.41 18.88 10.00
C TRP A 334 7.36 19.12 8.48
N LEU A 335 6.28 18.70 7.82
CA LEU A 335 6.06 18.88 6.37
C LEU A 335 4.99 19.95 6.06
N GLY A 336 4.38 20.54 7.09
CA GLY A 336 3.39 21.61 6.96
C GLY A 336 1.95 21.11 6.79
N ALA A 337 1.00 21.84 7.40
CA ALA A 337 -0.43 21.53 7.31
C ALA A 337 -0.97 21.49 5.86
N LYS A 338 -0.39 22.27 4.94
CA LYS A 338 -0.75 22.25 3.51
C LYS A 338 -0.41 20.90 2.85
N VAL A 339 0.72 20.29 3.20
CA VAL A 339 1.09 18.95 2.72
C VAL A 339 0.18 17.89 3.33
N ARG A 340 -0.08 17.95 4.64
CA ARG A 340 -1.05 17.06 5.32
C ARG A 340 -2.42 17.09 4.63
N ASN A 341 -2.96 18.27 4.36
CA ASN A 341 -4.28 18.44 3.76
C ASN A 341 -4.33 17.99 2.29
N ASN A 342 -3.21 18.02 1.57
CA ASN A 342 -3.12 17.51 0.20
C ASN A 342 -2.97 15.98 0.17
N LEU A 343 -2.17 15.40 1.06
CA LEU A 343 -2.09 13.94 1.23
C LEU A 343 -3.44 13.33 1.63
N ARG A 344 -4.17 13.96 2.57
CA ARG A 344 -5.52 13.53 2.97
C ARG A 344 -6.63 13.73 1.92
N ARG A 345 -6.31 14.32 0.77
CA ARG A 345 -7.20 14.42 -0.41
C ARG A 345 -6.88 13.39 -1.50
N GLN A 346 -5.80 12.62 -1.34
CA GLN A 346 -5.55 11.44 -2.17
C GLN A 346 -6.50 10.30 -1.74
N PRO A 347 -6.82 9.33 -2.63
CA PRO A 347 -7.59 8.15 -2.25
C PRO A 347 -6.94 7.38 -1.10
N PHE A 348 -7.73 6.55 -0.41
CA PHE A 348 -7.19 5.52 0.48
C PHE A 348 -7.37 4.14 -0.14
N TYR A 349 -6.57 3.17 0.33
CA TYR A 349 -6.60 1.80 -0.17
C TYR A 349 -7.03 0.80 0.90
N LEU A 350 -7.68 -0.27 0.45
CA LEU A 350 -8.11 -1.39 1.28
C LEU A 350 -7.53 -2.69 0.71
N VAL A 351 -6.75 -3.42 1.51
CA VAL A 351 -6.16 -4.72 1.14
C VAL A 351 -6.93 -5.87 1.81
N PRO A 352 -7.03 -7.06 1.16
CA PRO A 352 -7.76 -8.21 1.69
C PRO A 352 -6.97 -8.91 2.80
N LYS A 353 -6.74 -8.20 3.92
CA LYS A 353 -6.08 -8.73 5.10
C LYS A 353 -7.07 -8.86 6.23
N HIS A 354 -7.48 -10.11 6.46
CA HIS A 354 -8.48 -10.46 7.46
C HIS A 354 -8.02 -10.05 8.87
N ALA A 355 -8.93 -9.49 9.66
CA ALA A 355 -8.78 -9.36 11.10
C ALA A 355 -8.68 -10.75 11.76
N LYS A 356 -8.04 -10.83 12.92
CA LYS A 356 -7.99 -12.05 13.74
C LYS A 356 -9.15 -12.05 14.72
N GLU A 357 -9.83 -13.18 14.86
CA GLU A 357 -10.94 -13.39 15.78
C GLU A 357 -10.68 -14.69 16.55
N GLY A 358 -10.15 -14.57 17.77
CA GLY A 358 -9.62 -15.70 18.53
C GLY A 358 -8.51 -16.45 17.78
N SER A 359 -8.75 -17.74 17.50
CA SER A 359 -7.90 -18.60 16.67
C SER A 359 -8.17 -18.49 15.16
N GLY A 360 -9.28 -17.84 14.79
CA GLY A 360 -9.77 -17.67 13.42
C GLY A 360 -9.42 -16.34 12.76
N PHE A 361 -10.03 -16.12 11.60
CA PHE A 361 -9.94 -14.90 10.81
C PHE A 361 -11.32 -14.53 10.30
N GLN A 362 -11.66 -13.24 10.30
CA GLN A 362 -12.91 -12.76 9.72
C GLN A 362 -12.71 -12.52 8.21
N GLU A 363 -13.13 -13.46 7.37
CA GLU A 363 -12.76 -13.59 5.95
C GLU A 363 -13.29 -12.44 5.05
N GLU A 364 -14.26 -11.68 5.55
CA GLU A 364 -14.91 -10.56 4.86
C GLU A 364 -14.22 -9.21 5.14
N THR A 365 -13.30 -9.16 6.11
CA THR A 365 -12.67 -7.90 6.53
C THR A 365 -11.52 -7.46 5.64
N TRP A 366 -11.54 -6.17 5.31
CA TRP A 366 -10.48 -5.46 4.59
C TRP A 366 -9.71 -4.58 5.56
N ARG A 367 -8.42 -4.36 5.30
CA ARG A 367 -7.56 -3.49 6.13
C ARG A 367 -7.10 -2.27 5.36
N LEU A 368 -7.09 -1.10 6.00
CA LEU A 368 -6.52 0.12 5.43
C LEU A 368 -5.05 -0.05 5.03
N SER A 369 -4.66 0.66 3.97
CA SER A 369 -3.29 0.76 3.47
C SER A 369 -2.99 2.19 3.01
N PHE A 370 -1.88 2.73 3.53
CA PHE A 370 -1.39 4.07 3.22
C PHE A 370 0.00 4.03 2.56
N SER A 371 0.40 2.89 1.98
CA SER A 371 1.73 2.66 1.37
C SER A 371 2.15 3.74 0.37
N HIS A 372 1.20 4.37 -0.32
CA HIS A 372 1.43 5.48 -1.25
C HIS A 372 1.76 6.81 -0.53
N ILE A 373 1.06 7.11 0.56
CA ILE A 373 1.36 8.25 1.44
C ILE A 373 2.70 8.04 2.15
N GLU A 374 2.94 6.84 2.69
CA GLU A 374 4.21 6.47 3.31
C GLU A 374 5.38 6.63 2.34
N LYS A 375 5.20 6.26 1.08
CA LYS A 375 6.17 6.49 0.00
C LYS A 375 6.41 7.97 -0.27
N GLU A 376 5.36 8.79 -0.35
CA GLU A 376 5.54 10.24 -0.55
C GLU A 376 6.16 10.91 0.70
N ILE A 377 5.89 10.46 1.93
CA ILE A 377 6.61 10.93 3.12
C ILE A 377 8.09 10.53 3.04
N LEU A 378 8.41 9.28 2.67
CA LEU A 378 9.80 8.82 2.51
C LEU A 378 10.51 9.51 1.34
N LYS A 379 9.80 9.93 0.30
CA LYS A 379 10.37 10.74 -0.78
C LYS A 379 10.66 12.16 -0.28
N ASN A 380 9.65 12.83 0.27
CA ASN A 380 9.69 14.23 0.69
C ASN A 380 9.92 14.35 2.22
N HIS A 381 11.04 13.80 2.71
CA HIS A 381 11.30 13.59 4.15
C HIS A 381 12.00 14.75 4.88
N GLY A 382 12.10 15.92 4.26
CA GLY A 382 12.77 17.10 4.81
C GLY A 382 11.81 18.25 5.11
N GLN A 383 12.18 19.09 6.09
CA GLN A 383 11.54 20.40 6.27
C GLN A 383 11.85 21.32 5.09
N SER A 384 13.12 21.35 4.64
CA SER A 384 13.47 21.89 3.33
C SER A 384 13.03 20.93 2.22
N LYS A 385 12.44 21.49 1.16
CA LYS A 385 12.12 20.78 -0.07
C LYS A 385 13.35 20.16 -0.72
N THR A 386 14.49 20.85 -0.66
CA THR A 386 15.77 20.42 -1.24
C THR A 386 16.48 19.32 -0.46
N CYS A 387 15.90 18.82 0.63
CA CYS A 387 16.53 17.78 1.45
C CYS A 387 16.86 16.52 0.62
N CYS A 388 18.14 16.20 0.51
CA CYS A 388 18.70 15.11 -0.31
C CYS A 388 18.58 15.25 -1.85
N GLU A 389 18.00 16.34 -2.38
CA GLU A 389 18.01 16.65 -3.83
C GLU A 389 19.43 16.94 -4.35
N ILE A 390 19.65 17.09 -5.67
CA ILE A 390 20.99 17.18 -6.29
C ILE A 390 21.84 18.25 -5.60
N ASP A 391 21.39 19.51 -5.69
CA ASP A 391 21.99 20.72 -5.10
C ASP A 391 21.62 20.89 -3.61
N GLY A 392 21.17 19.81 -2.98
CA GLY A 392 20.53 19.77 -1.68
C GLY A 392 21.36 19.08 -0.61
N VAL A 393 21.37 19.68 0.59
CA VAL A 393 22.02 19.11 1.78
C VAL A 393 21.49 17.71 2.04
N LYS A 394 22.40 16.72 2.12
CA LYS A 394 22.06 15.33 2.44
C LYS A 394 21.78 15.18 3.93
N CYS A 395 20.88 14.27 4.29
CA CYS A 395 20.66 13.85 5.67
C CYS A 395 20.75 12.32 5.79
N CYS A 396 20.85 11.80 7.01
CA CYS A 396 20.97 10.37 7.30
C CYS A 396 19.62 9.66 7.52
N ARG A 397 18.49 10.29 7.20
CA ARG A 397 17.15 9.77 7.58
C ARG A 397 16.89 8.38 6.99
N LYS A 398 17.17 8.14 5.71
CA LYS A 398 16.94 6.82 5.10
C LYS A 398 17.97 5.78 5.54
N GLU A 399 19.16 6.24 5.87
CA GLU A 399 20.32 5.46 6.30
C GLU A 399 20.05 4.89 7.70
N CYS A 400 19.51 5.69 8.62
CA CYS A 400 19.01 5.24 9.91
C CYS A 400 17.88 4.19 9.76
N LEU A 401 16.91 4.42 8.87
CA LEU A 401 15.83 3.45 8.60
C LEU A 401 16.38 2.12 8.03
N LYS A 402 17.36 2.17 7.12
CA LYS A 402 18.03 0.98 6.58
C LYS A 402 18.78 0.20 7.67
N LEU A 403 19.56 0.88 8.51
CA LEU A 403 20.28 0.27 9.63
C LEU A 403 19.31 -0.38 10.64
N MET A 404 18.21 0.28 11.00
CA MET A 404 17.22 -0.28 11.93
C MET A 404 16.45 -1.46 11.32
N LYS A 405 16.13 -1.43 10.02
CA LYS A 405 15.56 -2.59 9.30
C LYS A 405 16.52 -3.77 9.31
N TYR A 406 17.81 -3.53 9.05
CA TYR A 406 18.84 -4.57 9.04
C TYR A 406 19.09 -5.15 10.43
N LEU A 407 19.13 -4.30 11.48
CA LEU A 407 19.23 -4.78 12.86
C LEU A 407 18.08 -5.74 13.22
N LEU A 408 16.83 -5.41 12.87
CA LEU A 408 15.71 -6.32 13.07
C LEU A 408 15.83 -7.61 12.24
N GLU A 409 16.30 -7.52 10.99
CA GLU A 409 16.54 -8.69 10.13
C GLU A 409 17.57 -9.65 10.76
N GLN A 410 18.71 -9.11 11.22
CA GLN A 410 19.79 -9.88 11.84
C GLN A 410 19.39 -10.46 13.20
N LEU A 411 18.61 -9.73 14.01
CA LEU A 411 18.06 -10.25 15.26
C LEU A 411 17.07 -11.39 14.99
N LYS A 412 16.16 -11.25 14.02
CA LYS A 412 15.23 -12.32 13.62
C LYS A 412 15.97 -13.55 13.09
N LYS A 413 17.06 -13.37 12.34
CA LYS A 413 17.93 -14.49 11.90
C LYS A 413 18.62 -15.16 13.09
N LYS A 414 19.22 -14.39 14.01
CA LYS A 414 19.93 -14.90 15.20
C LYS A 414 19.04 -15.66 16.20
N PHE A 415 17.78 -15.24 16.37
CA PHE A 415 16.85 -15.82 17.34
C PHE A 415 15.66 -16.57 16.69
N GLY A 416 15.75 -16.92 15.41
CA GLY A 416 14.65 -17.52 14.65
C GLY A 416 14.18 -18.88 15.18
N ASN A 417 15.03 -19.60 15.90
CA ASN A 417 14.67 -20.84 16.60
C ASN A 417 13.71 -20.61 17.78
N ARG A 418 13.70 -19.42 18.40
CA ARG A 418 12.86 -19.12 19.58
C ARG A 418 11.49 -18.52 19.22
N LYS A 419 11.30 -18.02 18.00
CA LYS A 419 10.06 -17.38 17.49
C LYS A 419 9.57 -16.13 18.26
N GLU A 420 10.23 -15.75 19.35
CA GLU A 420 10.01 -14.51 20.12
C GLU A 420 9.84 -13.28 19.20
N LEU A 421 10.71 -13.18 18.19
CA LEU A 421 10.76 -12.06 17.27
C LEU A 421 9.84 -12.19 16.04
N ASP A 422 9.04 -13.25 15.91
CA ASP A 422 8.18 -13.47 14.74
C ASP A 422 7.07 -12.41 14.62
N LYS A 423 6.57 -11.94 15.76
CA LYS A 423 5.57 -10.87 15.85
C LYS A 423 6.07 -9.54 15.24
N PHE A 424 7.39 -9.29 15.25
CA PHE A 424 7.98 -8.09 14.68
C PHE A 424 8.23 -8.24 13.17
N CYS A 425 7.53 -7.42 12.39
CA CYS A 425 7.83 -7.16 10.98
C CYS A 425 8.44 -5.77 10.76
N SER A 426 8.98 -5.51 9.57
CA SER A 426 9.66 -4.26 9.21
C SER A 426 8.76 -3.01 9.25
N TYR A 427 7.44 -3.17 9.26
CA TYR A 427 6.48 -2.06 9.39
C TYR A 427 6.58 -1.37 10.76
N HIS A 428 6.86 -2.10 11.86
CA HIS A 428 7.07 -1.48 13.17
C HIS A 428 8.25 -0.50 13.16
N VAL A 429 9.33 -0.88 12.47
CA VAL A 429 10.52 -0.02 12.29
C VAL A 429 10.16 1.22 11.46
N LYS A 430 9.39 1.06 10.38
CA LYS A 430 8.92 2.16 9.52
C LYS A 430 8.03 3.14 10.30
N THR A 431 7.11 2.64 11.12
CA THR A 431 6.23 3.43 11.98
C THR A 431 7.00 4.15 13.08
N ALA A 432 7.85 3.46 13.85
CA ALA A 432 8.69 4.08 14.88
C ALA A 432 9.62 5.15 14.30
N PHE A 433 10.15 4.92 13.08
CA PHE A 433 10.91 5.91 12.33
C PHE A 433 10.07 7.13 11.96
N PHE A 434 8.85 6.98 11.42
CA PHE A 434 7.97 8.12 11.18
C PHE A 434 7.62 8.91 12.45
N HIS A 435 7.46 8.23 13.59
CA HIS A 435 7.27 8.87 14.90
C HIS A 435 8.51 9.64 15.39
N ARG A 436 9.72 9.33 14.89
CA ARG A 436 10.96 10.03 15.23
C ARG A 436 11.26 11.23 14.32
N LEU A 437 10.54 11.38 13.20
CA LEU A 437 10.80 12.43 12.20
C LEU A 437 10.00 13.73 12.39
N TYR A 438 8.91 13.71 13.17
CA TYR A 438 8.09 14.90 13.45
C TYR A 438 8.45 15.58 14.78
#